data_AF-A0A377DDI1-F1
#
_entry.id   AF-A0A377DDI1-F1
#
_cell.length_a   1.000
_cell.length_b   1.000
_cell.length_c   1.000
_cell.angle_alpha   90.00
_cell.angle_beta   90.00
_cell.angle_gamma   90.00
#
_symmetry.space_group_name_H-M   'P 1'
#
loop_
_entity.id
_entity.type
_entity.pdbx_description
1 polymer ?
#
loop_
_entity_poly.entity_id
_entity_poly.type
_entity_poly.pdbx_seq_one_letter_code
_entity_poly.pdbx_strand_id
1 'polypeptide(L)'
;MQKNEDSPSAIAVGQRKDGEIYTADLKSKALAFTMAHALELGDKMISINLLPMTLVNEPDAVSFLLNEIKANALVPEQIIVEFTESEVISRFDEFAEAIKSLKAAGISVAIDHFGAGFAGLLLPVTLPA
;
A
#
# COMPACT_ATOMS: atom_id res chain seq x y z
N MET A 1 6.21 19.65 44.83
CA MET A 1 6.39 18.24 44.40
C MET A 1 5.98 18.14 42.96
N GLN A 2 6.92 17.70 42.14
CA GLN A 2 6.83 17.58 40.70
C GLN A 2 6.31 16.19 40.34
N LYS A 3 5.41 16.11 39.36
CA LYS A 3 5.45 14.99 38.40
C LYS A 3 4.80 15.43 37.08
N ASN A 4 5.68 15.56 36.09
CA ASN A 4 5.38 15.70 34.68
C ASN A 4 4.85 14.36 34.17
N GLU A 5 3.78 14.34 33.38
CA GLU A 5 3.51 13.28 32.39
C GLU A 5 2.94 13.94 31.12
N ASP A 6 3.85 14.57 30.38
CA ASP A 6 3.68 14.85 28.96
C ASP A 6 3.78 13.50 28.23
N SER A 7 2.65 12.94 27.84
CA SER A 7 2.57 11.76 26.96
C SER A 7 2.00 12.21 25.62
N PRO A 8 2.80 12.30 24.55
CA PRO A 8 2.31 12.65 23.23
C PRO A 8 1.73 11.40 22.55
N SER A 9 0.59 10.90 23.05
CA SER A 9 -0.06 9.69 22.51
C SER A 9 -1.46 9.96 21.97
N ALA A 10 -1.75 11.20 21.61
CA ALA A 10 -2.98 11.55 20.92
C ALA A 10 -2.68 12.68 19.92
N ILE A 11 -1.88 12.37 18.88
CA ILE A 11 -1.97 13.16 17.66
C ILE A 11 -3.38 12.92 17.15
N ALA A 12 -4.20 13.96 17.25
CA ALA A 12 -5.56 14.00 16.77
C ALA A 12 -5.64 13.43 15.35
N VAL A 13 -6.17 12.22 15.22
CA VAL A 13 -6.80 11.77 13.97
C VAL A 13 -8.07 12.60 13.85
N GLY A 14 -7.88 13.85 13.40
CA GLY A 14 -8.96 14.77 13.08
C GLY A 14 -9.90 14.09 12.10
N GLN A 15 -11.19 14.36 12.25
CA GLN A 15 -12.26 13.81 11.44
C GLN A 15 -11.99 14.06 9.95
N ARG A 16 -11.39 13.07 9.28
CA ARG A 16 -11.22 13.07 7.83
C ARG A 16 -12.54 12.59 7.23
N LYS A 17 -13.02 13.24 6.17
CA LYS A 17 -14.13 12.68 5.40
C LYS A 17 -13.71 11.33 4.86
N ASP A 18 -14.57 10.32 4.97
CA ASP A 18 -14.23 8.91 4.75
C ASP A 18 -13.61 8.60 3.37
N GLY A 19 -13.74 9.48 2.36
CA GLY A 19 -13.08 9.34 1.05
C GLY A 19 -11.69 9.97 0.92
N GLU A 20 -11.37 11.01 1.70
CA GLU A 20 -10.11 11.76 1.53
C GLU A 20 -8.87 10.92 1.91
N ILE A 21 -9.05 9.94 2.79
CA ILE A 21 -7.96 9.05 3.23
C ILE A 21 -7.47 8.15 2.09
N TYR A 22 -8.37 7.63 1.25
CA TYR A 22 -8.01 6.71 0.17
C TYR A 22 -7.32 7.45 -0.98
N THR A 23 -7.83 8.62 -1.35
CA THR A 23 -7.17 9.49 -2.32
C THR A 23 -5.77 9.89 -1.84
N ALA A 24 -5.63 10.23 -0.56
CA ALA A 24 -4.34 10.59 0.03
C ALA A 24 -3.37 9.39 0.07
N ASP A 25 -3.86 8.20 0.43
CA ASP A 25 -3.10 6.96 0.43
C ASP A 25 -2.57 6.66 -0.98
N LEU A 26 -3.42 6.75 -2.01
CA LEU A 26 -3.03 6.52 -3.41
C LEU A 26 -1.99 7.55 -3.90
N LYS A 27 -2.23 8.84 -3.64
CA LYS A 27 -1.29 9.92 -4.02
C LYS A 27 0.06 9.81 -3.31
N SER A 28 0.11 9.25 -2.10
CA SER A 28 1.37 9.01 -1.41
C SER A 28 2.28 8.04 -2.18
N LYS A 29 1.71 7.12 -2.98
CA LYS A 29 2.49 6.14 -3.76
C LYS A 29 3.16 6.78 -4.97
N ALA A 30 2.49 7.74 -5.61
CA ALA A 30 3.10 8.56 -6.66
C ALA A 30 4.38 9.24 -6.16
N LEU A 31 4.32 9.86 -4.96
CA LEU A 31 5.49 10.47 -4.33
C LEU A 31 6.59 9.43 -4.03
N ALA A 32 6.22 8.25 -3.53
CA ALA A 32 7.18 7.18 -3.27
C ALA A 32 7.90 6.72 -4.56
N PHE A 33 7.18 6.60 -5.68
CA PHE A 33 7.78 6.25 -6.97
C PHE A 33 8.69 7.35 -7.51
N THR A 34 8.32 8.62 -7.36
CA THR A 34 9.20 9.75 -7.69
C THR A 34 10.47 9.75 -6.85
N MET A 35 10.38 9.45 -5.56
CA MET A 35 11.56 9.32 -4.70
C MET A 35 12.42 8.12 -5.12
N ALA A 36 11.82 6.97 -5.43
CA ALA A 36 12.54 5.79 -5.90
C ALA A 36 13.30 6.06 -7.20
N HIS A 37 12.70 6.79 -8.13
CA HIS A 37 13.35 7.24 -9.35
C HIS A 37 14.53 8.19 -9.06
N ALA A 38 14.30 9.22 -8.22
CA ALA A 38 15.33 10.20 -7.87
C ALA A 38 16.53 9.57 -7.11
N LEU A 39 16.31 8.47 -6.41
CA LEU A 39 17.35 7.70 -5.71
C LEU A 39 18.08 6.69 -6.61
N GLU A 40 17.72 6.60 -7.89
CA GLU A 40 18.33 5.69 -8.86
C GLU A 40 18.40 4.24 -8.33
N LEU A 41 17.29 3.75 -7.78
CA LEU A 41 17.25 2.42 -7.12
C LEU A 41 17.52 1.24 -8.08
N GLY A 42 17.64 1.47 -9.39
CA GLY A 42 18.03 0.47 -10.37
C GLY A 42 17.01 -0.66 -10.46
N ASP A 43 17.47 -1.90 -10.28
CA ASP A 43 16.68 -3.14 -10.32
C ASP A 43 16.11 -3.56 -8.95
N LYS A 44 16.26 -2.73 -7.92
CA LYS A 44 15.80 -3.06 -6.57
C LYS A 44 14.28 -3.13 -6.47
N MET A 45 13.82 -4.01 -5.58
CA MET A 45 12.42 -4.13 -5.21
C MET A 45 11.99 -2.95 -4.33
N ILE A 46 10.74 -2.51 -4.51
CA ILE A 46 10.09 -1.40 -3.80
C ILE A 46 8.81 -1.93 -3.18
N SER A 47 8.77 -2.02 -1.86
CA SER A 47 7.55 -2.30 -1.10
C SER A 47 6.78 -1.01 -0.81
N ILE A 48 5.48 -1.02 -1.06
CA ILE A 48 4.56 0.05 -0.66
C ILE A 48 3.40 -0.53 0.14
N ASN A 49 3.12 0.06 1.30
CA ASN A 49 1.90 -0.24 2.06
C ASN A 49 0.71 0.46 1.41
N LEU A 50 -0.42 -0.20 1.28
CA LEU A 50 -1.66 0.37 0.73
C LEU A 50 -2.85 -0.09 1.57
N LEU A 51 -3.82 0.81 1.82
CA LEU A 51 -5.05 0.39 2.48
C LEU A 51 -5.87 -0.47 1.49
N PRO A 52 -6.41 -1.63 1.90
CA PRO A 52 -7.18 -2.49 1.00
C PRO A 52 -8.33 -1.74 0.33
N MET A 53 -9.03 -0.92 1.12
CA MET A 53 -10.18 -0.15 0.66
C MET A 53 -9.79 1.01 -0.27
N THR A 54 -8.51 1.37 -0.40
CA THR A 54 -8.06 2.31 -1.45
C THR A 54 -8.30 1.73 -2.83
N LEU A 55 -8.00 0.45 -3.05
CA LEU A 55 -8.24 -0.20 -4.35
C LEU A 55 -9.71 -0.28 -4.75
N VAL A 56 -10.61 -0.19 -3.76
CA VAL A 56 -12.04 -0.36 -3.97
C VAL A 56 -12.79 0.98 -4.00
N ASN A 57 -12.35 1.96 -3.19
CA ASN A 57 -13.02 3.26 -3.11
C ASN A 57 -12.47 4.28 -4.10
N GLU A 58 -11.22 4.16 -4.54
CA GLU A 58 -10.65 5.05 -5.55
C GLU A 58 -10.87 4.46 -6.95
N PRO A 59 -11.64 5.13 -7.81
CA PRO A 59 -11.77 4.72 -9.20
C PRO A 59 -10.41 4.64 -9.88
N ASP A 60 -10.21 3.60 -10.70
CA ASP A 60 -9.00 3.41 -11.50
C ASP A 60 -7.69 3.33 -10.68
N ALA A 61 -7.75 3.00 -9.37
CA ALA A 61 -6.57 2.95 -8.49
C ALA A 61 -5.42 2.09 -9.06
N VAL A 62 -5.75 0.93 -9.64
CA VAL A 62 -4.76 0.05 -10.26
C VAL A 62 -4.12 0.73 -11.48
N SER A 63 -4.92 1.32 -12.35
CA SER A 63 -4.41 2.05 -13.53
C SER A 63 -3.58 3.28 -13.13
N PHE A 64 -3.96 3.98 -12.07
CA PHE A 64 -3.18 5.07 -11.50
C PHE A 64 -1.79 4.59 -11.07
N LEU A 65 -1.71 3.52 -10.27
CA LEU A 65 -0.42 2.97 -9.85
C LEU A 65 0.47 2.59 -11.03
N LEU A 66 -0.09 1.92 -12.05
CA LEU A 66 0.66 1.52 -13.24
C LEU A 66 1.17 2.73 -14.05
N ASN A 67 0.36 3.78 -14.15
CA ASN A 67 0.76 5.01 -14.83
C ASN A 67 1.91 5.70 -14.08
N GLU A 68 1.84 5.77 -12.75
CA GLU A 68 2.89 6.38 -11.93
C GLU A 68 4.19 5.56 -11.96
N ILE A 69 4.12 4.22 -11.89
CA ILE A 69 5.28 3.33 -12.04
C ILE A 69 5.98 3.63 -13.38
N LYS A 70 5.21 3.66 -14.47
CA LYS A 70 5.74 3.94 -15.81
C LYS A 70 6.30 5.35 -15.94
N ALA A 71 5.62 6.36 -15.39
CA ALA A 71 6.04 7.76 -15.45
C ALA A 71 7.37 7.99 -14.72
N ASN A 72 7.66 7.19 -13.70
CA ASN A 72 8.90 7.24 -12.92
C ASN A 72 9.96 6.24 -13.41
N ALA A 73 9.82 5.71 -14.64
CA ALA A 73 10.75 4.77 -15.27
C ALA A 73 11.03 3.50 -14.42
N LEU A 74 10.05 3.08 -13.62
CA LEU A 74 10.06 1.81 -12.89
C LEU A 74 9.30 0.77 -13.71
N VAL A 75 9.50 -0.51 -13.39
CA VAL A 75 8.68 -1.60 -13.95
C VAL A 75 7.80 -2.25 -12.88
N PRO A 76 6.59 -2.73 -13.24
CA PRO A 76 5.65 -3.32 -12.28
C PRO A 76 6.25 -4.46 -11.44
N GLU A 77 7.14 -5.25 -12.02
CA GLU A 77 7.79 -6.40 -11.40
C GLU A 77 8.70 -6.03 -10.22
N GLN A 78 9.08 -4.75 -10.12
CA GLN A 78 9.85 -4.24 -8.98
C GLN A 78 8.97 -3.84 -7.80
N ILE A 79 7.64 -3.81 -7.96
CA ILE A 79 6.73 -3.27 -6.96
C ILE A 79 6.08 -4.41 -6.18
N ILE A 80 6.11 -4.29 -4.85
CA ILE A 80 5.36 -5.13 -3.91
C ILE A 80 4.34 -4.23 -3.23
N VAL A 81 3.05 -4.56 -3.38
CA VAL A 81 1.97 -3.91 -2.62
C VAL A 81 1.69 -4.74 -1.38
N GLU A 82 1.82 -4.11 -0.22
CA GLU A 82 1.63 -4.69 1.10
C GLU A 82 0.30 -4.23 1.70
N PHE A 83 -0.46 -5.19 2.23
CA PHE A 83 -1.71 -4.96 2.96
C PHE A 83 -1.58 -5.52 4.37
N THR A 84 -2.01 -4.81 5.39
CA THR A 84 -1.98 -5.33 6.77
C THR A 84 -3.23 -6.14 7.10
N GLU A 85 -3.07 -7.26 7.81
CA GLU A 85 -4.18 -8.16 8.19
C GLU A 85 -5.25 -7.49 9.08
N SER A 86 -4.87 -6.47 9.85
CA SER A 86 -5.79 -5.73 10.72
C SER A 86 -6.79 -4.83 9.98
N GLU A 87 -6.60 -4.61 8.68
CA GLU A 87 -7.45 -3.73 7.88
C GLU A 87 -8.75 -4.44 7.45
N VAL A 88 -9.87 -3.74 7.63
CA VAL A 88 -11.19 -4.31 7.34
C VAL A 88 -11.48 -4.23 5.85
N ILE A 89 -11.68 -5.40 5.23
CA ILE A 89 -12.12 -5.51 3.83
C ILE A 89 -13.63 -5.73 3.81
N SER A 90 -14.39 -4.67 3.56
CA SER A 90 -15.86 -4.73 3.53
C SER A 90 -16.43 -5.21 2.18
N ARG A 91 -15.68 -5.02 1.10
CA ARG A 91 -16.08 -5.32 -0.29
C ARG A 91 -15.07 -6.27 -0.93
N PHE A 92 -15.04 -7.50 -0.42
CA PHE A 92 -14.00 -8.49 -0.72
C PHE A 92 -13.90 -8.87 -2.19
N ASP A 93 -15.02 -9.06 -2.89
CA ASP A 93 -15.00 -9.45 -4.31
C ASP A 93 -14.35 -8.37 -5.18
N GLU A 94 -14.71 -7.10 -4.98
CA GLU A 94 -14.12 -5.97 -5.69
C GLU A 94 -12.61 -5.83 -5.37
N PHE A 95 -12.23 -6.02 -4.10
CA PHE A 95 -10.82 -6.05 -3.70
C PHE A 95 -10.07 -7.20 -4.39
N ALA A 96 -10.64 -8.40 -4.44
CA ALA A 96 -10.03 -9.56 -5.07
C ALA A 96 -9.80 -9.34 -6.58
N GLU A 97 -10.74 -8.70 -7.28
CA GLU A 97 -10.57 -8.31 -8.69
C GLU A 97 -9.46 -7.26 -8.87
N ALA A 98 -9.35 -6.29 -7.96
CA ALA A 98 -8.24 -5.34 -7.99
C ALA A 98 -6.88 -6.04 -7.76
N ILE A 99 -6.79 -7.01 -6.83
CA ILE A 99 -5.59 -7.82 -6.62
C ILE A 99 -5.22 -8.63 -7.87
N LYS A 100 -6.20 -9.24 -8.54
CA LYS A 100 -5.98 -9.94 -9.82
C LYS A 100 -5.40 -9.00 -10.86
N SER A 101 -5.93 -7.77 -10.94
CA SER A 101 -5.46 -6.74 -11.88
C SER A 101 -4.01 -6.32 -11.61
N LEU A 102 -3.63 -6.13 -10.35
CA LEU A 102 -2.24 -5.85 -9.96
C LEU A 102 -1.31 -7.00 -10.37
N LYS A 103 -1.66 -8.24 -10.03
CA LYS A 103 -0.86 -9.43 -10.36
C LYS A 103 -0.72 -9.64 -11.86
N ALA A 104 -1.80 -9.43 -12.62
CA ALA A 104 -1.79 -9.53 -14.08
C ALA A 104 -0.86 -8.51 -14.74
N ALA A 105 -0.64 -7.37 -14.09
CA ALA A 105 0.29 -6.34 -14.53
C ALA A 105 1.75 -6.58 -14.11
N GLY A 106 2.03 -7.66 -13.38
CA GLY A 106 3.39 -7.99 -12.89
C GLY A 106 3.69 -7.53 -11.47
N ILE A 107 2.76 -6.82 -10.80
CA ILE A 107 2.94 -6.34 -9.43
C ILE A 107 2.80 -7.50 -8.44
N SER A 108 3.75 -7.62 -7.52
CA SER A 108 3.68 -8.56 -6.42
C SER A 108 2.76 -8.03 -5.32
N VAL A 109 2.00 -8.92 -4.67
CA VAL A 109 1.11 -8.56 -3.56
C VAL A 109 1.47 -9.40 -2.35
N ALA A 110 1.64 -8.74 -1.21
CA ALA A 110 1.93 -9.35 0.07
C ALA A 110 0.89 -8.92 1.12
N ILE A 111 0.64 -9.79 2.10
CA ILE A 111 -0.10 -9.46 3.31
C ILE A 111 0.94 -9.37 4.42
N ASP A 112 1.13 -8.19 4.99
CA ASP A 112 2.10 -7.91 6.04
C ASP A 112 1.49 -8.12 7.44
N HIS A 113 2.30 -8.68 8.33
CA HIS A 113 1.96 -9.08 9.70
C HIS A 113 2.77 -8.26 10.73
N PHE A 114 2.65 -6.94 10.80
CA PHE A 114 3.55 -6.24 11.72
C PHE A 114 3.28 -6.57 13.21
N GLY A 115 4.25 -7.20 13.89
CA GLY A 115 4.18 -7.37 15.35
C GLY A 115 5.21 -8.22 16.11
N ALA A 116 6.05 -9.05 15.49
CA ALA A 116 7.15 -9.73 16.20
C ALA A 116 8.39 -9.73 15.31
N GLY A 117 9.26 -8.74 15.50
CA GLY A 117 10.38 -8.47 14.60
C GLY A 117 11.20 -9.72 14.29
N PHE A 118 11.08 -10.23 13.07
CA PHE A 118 12.07 -11.07 12.39
C PHE A 118 11.76 -11.03 10.89
N ALA A 119 12.83 -11.12 10.11
CA ALA A 119 12.87 -10.98 8.67
C ALA A 119 11.88 -11.88 7.91
N GLY A 120 11.31 -11.30 6.85
CA GLY A 120 10.85 -11.91 5.60
C GLY A 120 10.21 -13.29 5.63
N LEU A 121 8.90 -13.36 5.43
CA LEU A 121 8.25 -14.53 4.85
C LEU A 121 7.18 -14.10 3.84
N LEU A 122 7.49 -14.30 2.57
CA LEU A 122 6.52 -14.34 1.47
C LEU A 122 5.58 -15.53 1.71
N LEU A 123 4.30 -15.28 1.97
CA LEU A 123 3.28 -16.32 1.96
C LEU A 123 2.69 -16.45 0.55
N PRO A 124 2.80 -17.61 -0.13
CA PRO A 124 2.09 -17.84 -1.37
C PRO A 124 0.59 -17.99 -1.05
N VAL A 125 -0.20 -16.99 -1.41
CA VAL A 125 -1.67 -17.10 -1.45
C VAL A 125 -2.05 -17.92 -2.68
N THR A 126 -2.34 -19.21 -2.47
CA THR A 126 -2.96 -20.07 -3.49
C THR A 126 -4.46 -19.80 -3.53
N LEU A 127 -4.96 -19.21 -4.62
CA LEU A 127 -6.40 -19.13 -4.89
C LEU A 127 -6.82 -20.37 -5.69
N PRO A 128 -7.89 -21.10 -5.31
CA PRO A 128 -8.43 -22.18 -6.12
C PRO A 128 -9.13 -21.64 -7.38
N ALA A 129 -9.12 -22.48 -8.43
CA ALA A 129 -9.73 -22.23 -9.74
C ALA A 129 -11.27 -22.17 -9.70
#